data_AF-A0ABD2YRQ3-F1
#
_entry.id   AF-A0ABD2YRQ3-F1
#
_cell.length_a   1.000
_cell.length_b   1.000
_cell.length_c   1.000
_cell.angle_alpha   90.00
_cell.angle_beta   90.00
_cell.angle_gamma   90.00
#
_symmetry.space_group_name_H-M   'P 1'
#
loop_
_entity.id
_entity.type
_entity.pdbx_description
1 polymer ?
#
loop_
_entity_poly.entity_id
_entity_poly.type
_entity_poly.pdbx_seq_one_letter_code
_entity_poly.pdbx_strand_id
1 'polypeptide(L)'
;MNPMSICTTPSSSSSSSSSTKAWIFHGVAVGAAVAVAIGAHVYLISADPRTWERAKLASSLDHVVIATDDEKIADCCRGFGADVIMTSESCRNGKKYDIVVNIQGDEPLIEPEIIDGIVKALQAAPDAVFSTAVTSLKPEDALDPNRVKCVVDNRGYAIYFSRGLIPFNKSAKVNPQFPYLLHLGIQSYDSKFLKIYPELTPTPLQLEEDLEQLKVLENGYKMKVIKVNHEAHGVDAPEDVEKIERFMHERNLS
;
A
#
# COMPACT_ATOMS: atom_id res chain seq x y z
N MET A 1 6.28 -9.55 -36.38
CA MET A 1 7.09 -9.00 -35.27
C MET A 1 7.15 -7.50 -35.47
N ASN A 2 6.60 -6.73 -34.54
CA ASN A 2 6.64 -5.26 -34.52
C ASN A 2 6.91 -4.85 -33.07
N PRO A 3 7.79 -3.88 -32.78
CA PRO A 3 8.18 -3.55 -31.41
C PRO A 3 7.05 -2.87 -30.63
N MET A 4 7.05 -3.05 -29.30
CA MET A 4 6.14 -2.33 -28.42
C MET A 4 6.38 -0.82 -28.50
N SER A 5 5.31 -0.03 -28.56
CA SER A 5 5.39 1.43 -28.52
C SER A 5 5.13 1.92 -27.10
N ILE A 6 6.19 2.39 -26.42
CA ILE A 6 6.06 3.07 -25.13
C ILE A 6 5.47 4.47 -25.39
N CYS A 7 4.33 4.79 -24.77
CA CYS A 7 3.70 6.11 -24.91
C CYS A 7 4.34 7.13 -23.95
N THR A 8 5.12 8.07 -24.49
CA THR A 8 5.63 9.23 -23.76
C THR A 8 4.59 10.36 -23.71
N THR A 9 4.34 10.91 -22.52
CA THR A 9 3.50 12.11 -22.32
C THR A 9 4.34 13.39 -22.34
N PRO A 10 3.83 14.51 -22.89
CA PRO A 10 4.55 15.78 -22.91
C PRO A 10 4.52 16.51 -21.55
N SER A 11 5.56 17.29 -21.30
CA SER A 11 5.73 18.08 -20.07
C SER A 11 4.79 19.28 -19.96
N SER A 12 4.21 19.51 -18.78
CA SER A 12 3.74 20.83 -18.36
C SER A 12 3.97 21.04 -16.87
N SER A 13 4.43 22.24 -16.51
CA SER A 13 4.73 22.64 -15.14
C SER A 13 3.63 23.53 -14.58
N SER A 14 3.07 23.18 -13.42
CA SER A 14 2.45 24.16 -12.51
C SER A 14 2.31 23.58 -11.10
N SER A 15 2.45 24.47 -10.11
CA SER A 15 2.52 24.17 -8.68
C SER A 15 1.14 24.22 -7.99
N SER A 16 0.77 23.20 -7.21
CA SER A 16 -0.24 23.34 -6.13
C SER A 16 -0.19 22.16 -5.12
N SER A 17 0.90 22.05 -4.37
CA SER A 17 1.06 21.02 -3.32
C SER A 17 0.23 21.33 -2.07
N SER A 18 -1.09 21.11 -2.13
CA SER A 18 -1.96 21.15 -0.94
C SER A 18 -3.32 20.44 -1.08
N SER A 19 -3.75 20.00 -2.27
CA SER A 19 -5.15 19.58 -2.50
C SER A 19 -5.35 18.15 -3.02
N THR A 20 -4.30 17.35 -3.14
CA THR A 20 -4.33 16.06 -3.88
C THR A 20 -4.57 14.83 -2.98
N LYS A 21 -4.43 14.95 -1.64
CA LYS A 21 -4.33 13.78 -0.75
C LYS A 21 -5.51 13.52 0.20
N ALA A 22 -6.54 14.38 0.21
CA ALA A 22 -7.80 14.09 0.91
C ALA A 22 -8.60 12.92 0.29
N TRP A 23 -8.19 12.47 -0.90
CA TRP A 23 -8.89 11.50 -1.73
C TRP A 23 -8.62 10.04 -1.39
N ILE A 24 -7.71 9.67 -0.48
CA ILE A 24 -7.48 8.24 -0.18
C ILE A 24 -8.69 7.62 0.56
N PHE A 25 -9.50 8.40 1.28
CA PHE A 25 -10.59 7.88 2.12
C PHE A 25 -12.00 8.43 1.89
N HIS A 26 -12.14 9.63 1.30
CA HIS A 26 -13.24 9.78 0.32
C HIS A 26 -13.05 8.79 -0.82
N GLY A 27 -11.83 8.29 -1.01
CA GLY A 27 -11.51 7.29 -1.98
C GLY A 27 -11.86 5.87 -1.61
N VAL A 28 -12.18 5.53 -0.36
CA VAL A 28 -12.98 4.33 -0.03
C VAL A 28 -14.48 4.56 -0.39
N ALA A 29 -14.79 5.74 -0.92
CA ALA A 29 -15.97 6.06 -1.72
C ALA A 29 -15.73 6.41 -3.23
N VAL A 30 -14.48 6.52 -3.77
CA VAL A 30 -14.08 6.64 -5.24
C VAL A 30 -12.56 6.35 -5.53
N GLY A 31 -12.12 5.58 -6.55
CA GLY A 31 -10.72 5.76 -7.06
C GLY A 31 -10.05 4.66 -7.91
N ALA A 32 -8.91 4.05 -7.51
CA ALA A 32 -8.16 3.02 -8.27
C ALA A 32 -7.20 1.98 -7.53
N ALA A 33 -7.59 1.08 -6.61
CA ALA A 33 -6.70 0.05 -5.99
C ALA A 33 -7.12 -1.41 -6.27
N VAL A 34 -6.23 -2.34 -5.92
CA VAL A 34 -6.27 -3.78 -6.24
C VAL A 34 -5.55 -4.47 -5.08
N ALA A 35 -5.96 -5.58 -4.47
CA ALA A 35 -7.06 -6.46 -4.74
C ALA A 35 -7.92 -6.59 -3.49
N VAL A 36 -9.10 -5.98 -3.56
CA VAL A 36 -10.04 -5.96 -2.46
C VAL A 36 -11.32 -6.66 -2.85
N ALA A 37 -11.37 -7.94 -2.54
CA ALA A 37 -12.45 -8.37 -1.67
C ALA A 37 -12.35 -7.58 -0.34
N ILE A 38 -13.33 -6.82 0.20
CA ILE A 38 -14.66 -6.33 -0.25
C ILE A 38 -14.75 -4.81 -0.50
N GLY A 39 -15.73 -4.37 -1.30
CA GLY A 39 -16.64 -3.34 -0.76
C GLY A 39 -16.36 -1.88 -1.09
N ALA A 40 -15.81 -1.67 -2.28
CA ALA A 40 -15.79 -0.40 -2.99
C ALA A 40 -14.69 0.59 -2.56
N HIS A 41 -13.99 1.05 -3.60
CA HIS A 41 -13.15 2.23 -3.65
C HIS A 41 -11.85 2.23 -2.80
N VAL A 42 -10.82 2.87 -3.36
CA VAL A 42 -9.63 2.19 -3.89
C VAL A 42 -8.69 3.32 -4.47
N TYR A 43 -7.34 3.26 -4.53
CA TYR A 43 -6.39 4.16 -5.30
C TYR A 43 -4.92 3.64 -5.17
N LEU A 44 -3.98 3.64 -6.14
CA LEU A 44 -3.93 3.94 -7.60
C LEU A 44 -3.03 2.88 -8.31
N ILE A 45 -3.27 2.46 -9.58
CA ILE A 45 -2.38 1.54 -10.35
C ILE A 45 -1.94 2.10 -11.72
N SER A 46 -0.63 2.25 -11.90
CA SER A 46 0.06 2.12 -13.20
C SER A 46 -0.11 0.68 -13.69
N ALA A 47 -0.87 0.46 -14.77
CA ALA A 47 -1.42 -0.85 -15.18
C ALA A 47 -0.35 -1.94 -15.46
N ASP A 48 0.19 -2.54 -14.39
CA ASP A 48 1.14 -3.64 -14.45
C ASP A 48 0.42 -4.98 -14.20
N PRO A 49 0.33 -5.86 -15.22
CA PRO A 49 -0.24 -7.19 -15.05
C PRO A 49 0.44 -7.99 -13.95
N ARG A 50 1.74 -7.76 -13.69
CA ARG A 50 2.57 -8.56 -12.78
C ARG A 50 2.10 -8.42 -11.33
N THR A 51 1.72 -7.23 -10.89
CA THR A 51 1.18 -7.01 -9.54
C THR A 51 -0.13 -7.78 -9.33
N TRP A 52 -1.01 -7.79 -10.33
CA TRP A 52 -2.27 -8.56 -10.29
C TRP A 52 -2.04 -10.08 -10.36
N GLU A 53 -1.13 -10.55 -11.22
CA GLU A 53 -0.76 -11.96 -11.33
C GLU A 53 -0.15 -12.48 -10.03
N ARG A 54 0.74 -11.72 -9.38
CA ARG A 54 1.33 -12.08 -8.08
C ARG A 54 0.31 -12.06 -6.96
N ALA A 55 -0.59 -11.08 -6.91
CA ALA A 55 -1.68 -11.04 -5.93
C ALA A 55 -2.57 -12.30 -6.01
N LYS A 56 -2.80 -12.85 -7.21
CA LYS A 56 -3.54 -14.11 -7.41
C LYS A 56 -2.85 -15.38 -6.92
N LEU A 57 -1.56 -15.31 -6.56
CA LEU A 57 -0.85 -16.43 -5.95
C LEU A 57 -1.04 -16.49 -4.43
N ALA A 58 -1.61 -15.46 -3.81
CA ALA A 58 -1.88 -15.43 -2.37
C ALA A 58 -3.03 -16.40 -2.00
N SER A 59 -2.78 -17.29 -1.04
CA SER A 59 -3.75 -18.35 -0.67
C SER A 59 -4.93 -17.88 0.16
N SER A 60 -4.86 -16.66 0.70
CA SER A 60 -5.88 -16.05 1.57
C SER A 60 -6.89 -15.15 0.86
N LEU A 61 -6.74 -14.89 -0.44
CA LEU A 61 -7.62 -14.02 -1.21
C LEU A 61 -8.69 -14.81 -1.98
N ASP A 62 -9.96 -14.64 -1.63
CA ASP A 62 -11.08 -15.24 -2.38
C ASP A 62 -11.26 -14.64 -3.79
N HIS A 63 -10.99 -13.33 -3.94
CA HIS A 63 -11.14 -12.60 -5.19
C HIS A 63 -10.08 -11.51 -5.35
N VAL A 64 -9.54 -11.38 -6.57
CA VAL A 64 -8.57 -10.35 -6.94
C VAL A 64 -9.16 -9.45 -8.03
N VAL A 65 -9.67 -8.30 -7.61
CA VAL A 65 -10.30 -7.31 -8.51
C VAL A 65 -9.37 -6.12 -8.70
N ILE A 66 -9.20 -5.70 -9.96
CA ILE A 66 -8.70 -4.37 -10.26
C ILE A 66 -9.84 -3.37 -10.07
N ALA A 67 -9.54 -2.14 -9.65
CA ALA A 67 -10.53 -1.08 -9.65
C ALA A 67 -9.89 0.24 -10.06
N THR A 68 -10.68 1.12 -10.70
CA THR A 68 -10.22 2.35 -11.35
C THR A 68 -11.38 3.31 -11.66
N ASP A 69 -11.09 4.59 -11.78
CA ASP A 69 -11.99 5.66 -12.24
C ASP A 69 -11.75 6.01 -13.72
N ASP A 70 -10.56 5.73 -14.26
CA ASP A 70 -10.25 5.82 -15.70
C ASP A 70 -10.62 4.53 -16.45
N GLU A 71 -11.53 4.64 -17.43
CA GLU A 71 -11.93 3.53 -18.32
C GLU A 71 -10.78 3.03 -19.22
N LYS A 72 -9.76 3.84 -19.53
CA LYS A 72 -8.59 3.38 -20.31
C LYS A 72 -7.76 2.38 -19.53
N ILE A 73 -7.59 2.63 -18.22
CA ILE A 73 -6.96 1.68 -17.30
C ILE A 73 -7.84 0.44 -17.21
N ALA A 74 -9.16 0.63 -17.10
CA ALA A 74 -10.11 -0.48 -17.03
C ALA A 74 -10.05 -1.39 -18.26
N ASP A 75 -10.05 -0.84 -19.47
CA ASP A 75 -9.96 -1.60 -20.72
C ASP A 75 -8.61 -2.30 -20.89
N CYS A 76 -7.51 -1.66 -20.48
CA CYS A 76 -6.20 -2.30 -20.43
C CYS A 76 -6.21 -3.53 -19.49
N CYS A 77 -6.79 -3.38 -18.30
CA CYS A 77 -6.88 -4.43 -17.28
C CYS A 77 -7.83 -5.57 -17.67
N ARG A 78 -8.99 -5.26 -18.26
CA ARG A 78 -9.87 -6.24 -18.90
C ARG A 78 -9.13 -7.02 -20.00
N GLY A 79 -8.23 -6.35 -20.72
CA GLY A 79 -7.40 -6.92 -21.79
C GLY A 79 -6.47 -8.06 -21.35
N PHE A 80 -5.99 -8.06 -20.10
CA PHE A 80 -5.24 -9.18 -19.51
C PHE A 80 -6.08 -10.09 -18.59
N GLY A 81 -7.41 -9.97 -18.64
CA GLY A 81 -8.34 -10.85 -17.94
C GLY A 81 -8.53 -10.55 -16.46
N ALA A 82 -8.26 -9.32 -16.02
CA ALA A 82 -8.61 -8.88 -14.68
C ALA A 82 -10.10 -8.51 -14.56
N ASP A 83 -10.72 -8.91 -13.45
CA ASP A 83 -12.01 -8.38 -13.02
C ASP A 83 -11.84 -6.90 -12.67
N VAL A 84 -12.52 -5.99 -13.38
CA VAL A 84 -12.42 -4.53 -13.10
C VAL A 84 -13.70 -3.97 -12.50
N ILE A 85 -13.57 -3.29 -11.37
CA ILE A 85 -14.63 -2.49 -10.74
C ILE A 85 -14.41 -1.01 -11.06
N MET A 86 -15.33 -0.41 -11.81
CA MET A 86 -15.35 1.05 -11.97
C MET A 86 -15.79 1.71 -10.66
N THR A 87 -15.08 2.76 -10.28
CA THR A 87 -15.36 3.50 -9.04
C THR A 87 -15.75 4.93 -9.33
N SER A 88 -17.06 5.17 -9.28
CA SER A 88 -17.69 6.49 -9.30
C SER A 88 -18.00 6.97 -7.87
N GLU A 89 -18.32 8.27 -7.71
CA GLU A 89 -18.90 8.91 -6.50
C GLU A 89 -20.20 8.27 -5.96
N SER A 90 -20.66 7.18 -6.57
CA SER A 90 -21.97 6.56 -6.33
C SER A 90 -21.92 5.03 -6.16
N CYS A 91 -20.74 4.39 -6.18
CA CYS A 91 -20.64 2.94 -6.36
C CYS A 91 -20.96 2.12 -5.08
N ARG A 92 -22.25 1.85 -4.87
CA ARG A 92 -22.73 0.97 -3.77
C ARG A 92 -22.76 -0.50 -4.19
N ASN A 93 -21.59 -1.14 -4.23
CA ASN A 93 -21.52 -2.59 -4.49
C ASN A 93 -22.09 -3.42 -3.32
N GLY A 94 -23.06 -4.28 -3.61
CA GLY A 94 -23.89 -4.98 -2.61
C GLY A 94 -23.34 -6.29 -2.03
N LYS A 95 -22.12 -6.71 -2.40
CA LYS A 95 -21.48 -7.90 -1.81
C LYS A 95 -21.00 -7.60 -0.37
N LYS A 96 -20.71 -8.63 0.42
CA LYS A 96 -20.14 -8.54 1.77
C LYS A 96 -19.01 -9.58 1.91
N TYR A 97 -17.83 -9.15 2.34
CA TYR A 97 -16.76 -10.02 2.83
C TYR A 97 -16.10 -9.33 4.06
N ASP A 98 -15.18 -9.99 4.76
CA ASP A 98 -14.76 -9.59 6.11
C ASP A 98 -13.49 -8.74 6.18
N ILE A 99 -12.52 -9.00 5.32
CA ILE A 99 -11.22 -8.31 5.27
C ILE A 99 -11.00 -7.72 3.88
N VAL A 100 -10.19 -6.66 3.81
CA VAL A 100 -9.87 -5.82 2.65
C VAL A 100 -8.37 -5.63 2.54
N VAL A 101 -7.70 -6.08 1.47
CA VAL A 101 -6.25 -5.88 1.28
C VAL A 101 -5.92 -4.84 0.20
N ASN A 102 -5.42 -3.68 0.60
CA ASN A 102 -4.89 -2.70 -0.33
C ASN A 102 -3.45 -3.10 -0.76
N ILE A 103 -3.24 -3.30 -2.06
CA ILE A 103 -1.94 -3.54 -2.69
C ILE A 103 -1.71 -2.40 -3.70
N GLN A 104 -0.55 -1.76 -3.63
CA GLN A 104 -0.23 -0.67 -4.55
C GLN A 104 0.24 -1.23 -5.90
N GLY A 105 -0.05 -0.54 -7.01
CA GLY A 105 0.20 -1.09 -8.35
C GLY A 105 1.66 -1.07 -8.81
N ASP A 106 2.43 -0.18 -8.21
CA ASP A 106 3.86 0.06 -8.34
C ASP A 106 4.73 -0.93 -7.54
N GLU A 107 4.14 -1.99 -6.97
CA GLU A 107 4.82 -3.08 -6.26
C GLU A 107 4.82 -4.41 -7.04
N PRO A 108 5.43 -4.49 -8.25
CA PRO A 108 5.42 -5.70 -9.09
C PRO A 108 6.24 -6.86 -8.51
N LEU A 109 6.89 -6.67 -7.36
CA LEU A 109 7.67 -7.67 -6.64
C LEU A 109 7.02 -8.13 -5.33
N ILE A 110 5.81 -7.65 -4.99
CA ILE A 110 5.12 -8.02 -3.75
C ILE A 110 5.03 -9.54 -3.56
N GLU A 111 5.48 -10.05 -2.43
CA GLU A 111 5.46 -11.48 -2.14
C GLU A 111 4.06 -11.94 -1.67
N PRO A 112 3.46 -12.98 -2.29
CA PRO A 112 2.16 -13.53 -1.88
C PRO A 112 2.08 -13.90 -0.40
N GLU A 113 3.20 -14.30 0.19
CA GLU A 113 3.36 -14.63 1.61
C GLU A 113 3.17 -13.41 2.52
N ILE A 114 3.47 -12.19 2.04
CA ILE A 114 3.25 -10.94 2.78
C ILE A 114 1.75 -10.62 2.82
N ILE A 115 1.06 -10.75 1.68
CA ILE A 115 -0.41 -10.62 1.56
C ILE A 115 -1.09 -11.59 2.54
N ASP A 116 -0.72 -12.87 2.46
CA ASP A 116 -1.22 -13.90 3.35
C ASP A 116 -0.92 -13.62 4.83
N GLY A 117 0.28 -13.12 5.12
CA GLY A 117 0.70 -12.77 6.47
C GLY A 117 -0.15 -11.68 7.09
N ILE A 118 -0.44 -10.59 6.36
CA ILE A 118 -1.22 -9.47 6.91
C ILE A 118 -2.69 -9.87 7.12
N VAL A 119 -3.29 -10.64 6.21
CA VAL A 119 -4.66 -11.16 6.37
C VAL A 119 -4.76 -12.05 7.60
N LYS A 120 -3.88 -13.05 7.72
CA LYS A 120 -3.84 -13.96 8.88
C LYS A 120 -3.58 -13.21 10.20
N ALA A 121 -2.74 -12.18 10.18
CA ALA A 121 -2.46 -11.36 11.34
C ALA A 121 -3.67 -10.52 11.81
N LEU A 122 -4.50 -10.04 10.90
CA LEU A 122 -5.75 -9.34 11.24
C LEU A 122 -6.82 -10.32 11.73
N GLN A 123 -6.99 -11.47 11.06
CA GLN A 123 -7.90 -12.55 11.52
C GLN A 123 -7.59 -13.02 12.95
N ALA A 124 -6.30 -13.08 13.32
CA ALA A 124 -5.84 -13.47 14.66
C ALA A 124 -5.90 -12.33 15.71
N ALA A 125 -6.27 -11.11 15.32
CA ALA A 125 -6.26 -9.93 16.17
C ALA A 125 -7.63 -9.21 16.13
N PRO A 126 -8.67 -9.75 16.79
CA PRO A 126 -10.03 -9.18 16.76
C PRO A 126 -10.17 -7.82 17.48
N ASP A 127 -9.11 -7.33 18.14
CA ASP A 127 -9.02 -5.98 18.70
C ASP A 127 -8.26 -5.00 17.79
N ALA A 128 -7.78 -5.45 16.62
CA ALA A 128 -7.26 -4.63 15.54
C ALA A 128 -8.30 -4.46 14.44
N VAL A 129 -8.24 -3.32 13.76
CA VAL A 129 -9.09 -3.01 12.58
C VAL A 129 -8.29 -2.99 11.28
N PHE A 130 -6.98 -3.17 11.40
CA PHE A 130 -6.00 -2.97 10.35
C PHE A 130 -4.78 -3.86 10.62
N SER A 131 -4.10 -4.31 9.56
CA SER A 131 -2.75 -4.87 9.66
C SER A 131 -1.85 -4.42 8.51
N THR A 132 -0.54 -4.46 8.73
CA THR A 132 0.50 -4.12 7.74
C THR A 132 1.78 -4.92 7.98
N ALA A 133 2.73 -4.84 7.05
CA ALA A 133 4.03 -5.46 7.12
C ALA A 133 5.15 -4.43 7.28
N VAL A 134 6.20 -4.83 8.00
CA VAL A 134 7.48 -4.11 8.07
C VAL A 134 8.65 -5.03 7.76
N THR A 135 9.69 -4.50 7.14
CA THR A 135 10.99 -5.17 6.95
C THR A 135 12.09 -4.45 7.74
N SER A 136 13.30 -4.98 7.73
CA SER A 136 14.47 -4.28 8.30
C SER A 136 14.89 -3.11 7.41
N LEU A 137 14.98 -1.92 7.98
CA LEU A 137 15.47 -0.72 7.29
C LEU A 137 17.00 -0.75 7.22
N LYS A 138 17.57 -0.47 6.05
CA LYS A 138 19.03 -0.38 5.88
C LYS A 138 19.54 0.93 6.52
N PRO A 139 20.72 0.94 7.19
CA PRO A 139 21.23 2.14 7.85
C PRO A 139 21.43 3.36 6.93
N GLU A 140 21.73 3.14 5.65
CA GLU A 140 21.84 4.17 4.61
C GLU A 140 20.49 4.87 4.33
N ASP A 141 19.38 4.14 4.39
CA ASP A 141 18.02 4.62 4.13
C ASP A 141 17.38 5.30 5.36
N ALA A 142 18.06 5.29 6.52
CA ALA A 142 17.50 5.67 7.81
C ALA A 142 16.95 7.10 7.87
N LEU A 143 17.58 8.02 7.14
CA LEU A 143 17.23 9.45 7.11
C LEU A 143 16.37 9.86 5.90
N ASP A 144 16.02 8.92 5.02
CA ASP A 144 15.15 9.19 3.87
C ASP A 144 13.69 9.39 4.35
N PRO A 145 13.05 10.55 4.07
CA PRO A 145 11.64 10.80 4.45
C PRO A 145 10.61 10.02 3.61
N ASN A 146 11.00 9.41 2.49
CA ASN A 146 10.13 8.51 1.71
C ASN A 146 10.07 7.12 2.35
N ARG A 147 11.18 6.68 2.96
CA ARG A 147 11.27 5.41 3.70
C ARG A 147 10.61 5.54 5.06
N VAL A 148 9.30 5.27 5.15
CA VAL A 148 8.51 5.42 6.38
C VAL A 148 8.96 4.43 7.46
N LYS A 149 9.37 4.94 8.62
CA LYS A 149 9.74 4.14 9.79
C LYS A 149 8.48 3.74 10.58
N CYS A 150 8.52 2.57 11.22
CA CYS A 150 7.50 2.11 12.16
C CYS A 150 8.14 1.68 13.50
N VAL A 151 7.47 1.95 14.62
CA VAL A 151 7.79 1.35 15.92
C VAL A 151 6.61 0.51 16.42
N VAL A 152 6.91 -0.66 16.98
CA VAL A 152 5.91 -1.67 17.38
C VAL A 152 6.08 -2.07 18.83
N ASP A 153 4.99 -2.46 19.48
CA ASP A 153 5.00 -2.99 20.84
C ASP A 153 5.43 -4.47 20.90
N ASN A 154 5.61 -4.98 22.12
CA ASN A 154 5.98 -6.39 22.36
C ASN A 154 4.88 -7.39 21.97
N ARG A 155 3.67 -6.93 21.64
CA ARG A 155 2.57 -7.75 21.13
C ARG A 155 2.41 -7.63 19.60
N GLY A 156 3.28 -6.89 18.91
CA GLY A 156 3.22 -6.67 17.46
C GLY A 156 2.07 -5.78 17.02
N TYR A 157 1.71 -4.75 17.80
CA TYR A 157 0.87 -3.64 17.33
C TYR A 157 1.74 -2.42 17.04
N ALA A 158 1.34 -1.59 16.08
CA ALA A 158 2.02 -0.32 15.82
C ALA A 158 1.83 0.64 17.02
N ILE A 159 2.93 1.27 17.42
CA ILE A 159 2.93 2.38 18.39
C ILE A 159 2.90 3.71 17.61
N TYR A 160 3.73 3.85 16.57
CA TYR A 160 3.81 5.07 15.75
C TYR A 160 4.46 4.80 14.39
N PHE A 161 4.17 5.66 13.41
CA PHE A 161 4.82 5.72 12.10
C PHE A 161 5.38 7.12 11.87
N SER A 162 6.53 7.24 11.22
CA SER A 162 7.14 8.56 10.95
C SER A 162 8.03 8.55 9.71
N ARG A 163 8.08 9.69 9.01
CA ARG A 163 9.12 10.00 8.03
C ARG A 163 10.46 10.31 8.72
N GLY A 164 10.42 10.76 9.97
CA GLY A 164 11.60 10.91 10.84
C GLY A 164 12.16 9.58 11.35
N LEU A 165 13.45 9.57 11.73
CA LEU A 165 14.10 8.38 12.27
C LEU A 165 13.59 8.05 13.67
N ILE A 166 12.80 6.97 13.78
CA ILE A 166 12.27 6.45 15.05
C ILE A 166 12.69 5.00 15.29
N PRO A 167 13.05 4.60 16.53
CA PRO A 167 13.18 5.45 17.70
C PRO A 167 14.44 6.34 17.65
N PHE A 168 14.30 7.58 18.07
CA PHE A 168 15.43 8.49 18.22
C PHE A 168 16.29 8.08 19.43
N ASN A 169 17.61 8.17 19.31
CA ASN A 169 18.54 7.80 20.38
C ASN A 169 19.34 9.00 20.89
N LYS A 170 19.86 8.90 22.12
CA LYS A 170 20.60 9.99 22.80
C LYS A 170 21.87 10.44 22.06
N SER A 171 22.44 9.61 21.20
CA SER A 171 23.60 9.97 20.38
C SER A 171 23.27 10.80 19.14
N ALA A 172 21.98 11.01 18.81
CA ALA A 172 21.52 11.73 17.62
C ALA A 172 22.17 11.24 16.31
N LYS A 173 22.37 9.91 16.21
CA LYS A 173 23.01 9.23 15.08
C LYS A 173 22.26 7.95 14.74
N VAL A 174 22.30 7.52 13.48
CA VAL A 174 21.82 6.19 13.10
C VAL A 174 22.66 5.14 13.84
N ASN A 175 22.00 4.21 14.55
CA ASN A 175 22.68 3.05 15.14
C ASN A 175 22.56 1.85 14.18
N PRO A 176 23.62 1.45 13.45
CA PRO A 176 23.53 0.36 12.47
C PRO A 176 23.29 -1.03 13.10
N GLN A 177 23.39 -1.16 14.43
CA GLN A 177 23.06 -2.39 15.16
C GLN A 177 21.61 -2.42 15.66
N PHE A 178 20.86 -1.32 15.56
CA PHE A 178 19.47 -1.28 15.97
C PHE A 178 18.56 -1.71 14.80
N PRO A 179 17.63 -2.66 14.98
CA PRO A 179 16.73 -3.11 13.93
C PRO A 179 15.60 -2.08 13.70
N TYR A 180 15.93 -0.99 13.03
CA TYR A 180 14.95 -0.04 12.51
C TYR A 180 14.01 -0.75 11.53
N LEU A 181 12.72 -0.39 11.56
CA LEU A 181 11.68 -1.08 10.77
C LEU A 181 11.14 -0.15 9.69
N LEU A 182 11.22 -0.60 8.44
CA LEU A 182 10.64 0.05 7.26
C LEU A 182 9.22 -0.47 7.04
N HIS A 183 8.23 0.42 6.96
CA HIS A 183 6.86 0.10 6.57
C HIS A 183 6.76 -0.15 5.06
N LEU A 184 6.06 -1.22 4.67
CA LEU A 184 6.01 -1.73 3.29
C LEU A 184 4.79 -1.28 2.47
N GLY A 185 4.00 -0.29 2.92
CA GLY A 185 2.87 0.24 2.15
C GLY A 185 1.64 -0.67 2.02
N ILE A 186 1.81 -2.00 2.07
CA ILE A 186 0.73 -2.99 2.01
C ILE A 186 -0.09 -3.03 3.30
N GLN A 187 -1.42 -3.10 3.15
CA GLN A 187 -2.35 -2.91 4.27
C GLN A 187 -3.55 -3.85 4.14
N SER A 188 -4.01 -4.43 5.25
CA SER A 188 -5.33 -5.06 5.33
C SER A 188 -6.23 -4.38 6.36
N TYR A 189 -7.54 -4.40 6.14
CA TYR A 189 -8.55 -3.67 6.91
C TYR A 189 -9.75 -4.57 7.22
N ASP A 190 -10.40 -4.40 8.38
CA ASP A 190 -11.73 -4.98 8.65
C ASP A 190 -12.81 -4.20 7.88
N SER A 191 -13.73 -4.92 7.24
CA SER A 191 -14.76 -4.33 6.36
C SER A 191 -15.89 -3.57 7.07
N LYS A 192 -15.94 -3.63 8.40
CA LYS A 192 -16.83 -2.79 9.23
C LYS A 192 -16.10 -1.49 9.54
N PHE A 193 -14.81 -1.54 9.87
CA PHE A 193 -13.99 -0.35 10.08
C PHE A 193 -13.91 0.55 8.85
N LEU A 194 -13.84 0.00 7.63
CA LEU A 194 -13.86 0.81 6.40
C LEU A 194 -15.14 1.63 6.17
N LYS A 195 -16.24 1.32 6.87
CA LYS A 195 -17.46 2.14 6.85
C LYS A 195 -17.37 3.30 7.82
N ILE A 196 -16.60 3.12 8.90
CA ILE A 196 -16.33 4.15 9.92
C ILE A 196 -15.22 5.09 9.45
N TYR A 197 -14.22 4.58 8.73
CA TYR A 197 -13.04 5.36 8.36
C TYR A 197 -13.38 6.69 7.66
N PRO A 198 -14.27 6.77 6.64
CA PRO A 198 -14.58 8.03 5.97
C PRO A 198 -15.28 9.05 6.88
N GLU A 199 -15.85 8.61 8.01
CA GLU A 199 -16.46 9.46 9.04
C GLU A 199 -15.40 10.06 9.99
N LEU A 200 -14.16 9.53 10.00
CA LEU A 200 -13.06 10.05 10.82
C LEU A 200 -12.49 11.34 10.21
N THR A 201 -12.53 12.42 10.97
CA THR A 201 -11.91 13.70 10.58
C THR A 201 -10.39 13.56 10.44
N PRO A 202 -9.75 14.27 9.48
CA PRO A 202 -8.29 14.37 9.42
C PRO A 202 -7.68 14.79 10.75
N THR A 203 -6.54 14.20 11.12
CA THR A 203 -5.91 14.36 12.44
C THR A 203 -4.53 15.01 12.36
N PRO A 204 -4.05 15.68 13.43
CA PRO A 204 -2.80 16.45 13.38
C PRO A 204 -1.56 15.67 12.92
N LEU A 205 -1.32 14.45 13.43
CA LEU A 205 -0.13 13.69 13.04
C LEU A 205 -0.25 13.15 11.61
N GLN A 206 -1.44 12.70 11.21
CA GLN A 206 -1.74 12.33 9.82
C GLN A 206 -1.40 13.47 8.83
N LEU A 207 -1.80 14.71 9.16
CA LEU A 207 -1.60 15.88 8.30
C LEU A 207 -0.14 16.37 8.29
N GLU A 208 0.55 16.33 9.43
CA GLU A 208 1.95 16.76 9.56
C GLU A 208 2.92 15.77 8.89
N GLU A 209 2.73 14.47 9.11
CA GLU A 209 3.60 13.42 8.54
C GLU A 209 3.17 13.02 7.12
N ASP A 210 1.98 13.42 6.66
CA ASP A 210 1.38 12.95 5.39
C ASP A 210 1.34 11.41 5.33
N LEU A 211 0.76 10.80 6.40
CA LEU A 211 0.66 9.36 6.64
C LEU A 211 -0.74 8.96 7.13
N GLU A 212 -1.54 8.39 6.23
CA GLU A 212 -2.94 8.03 6.49
C GLU A 212 -3.18 7.04 7.65
N GLN A 213 -2.23 6.14 7.89
CA GLN A 213 -2.31 5.19 9.00
C GLN A 213 -2.29 5.87 10.38
N LEU A 214 -1.78 7.11 10.48
CA LEU A 214 -1.80 7.86 11.74
C LEU A 214 -3.22 8.28 12.14
N LYS A 215 -4.13 8.52 11.19
CA LYS A 215 -5.55 8.81 11.52
C LYS A 215 -6.21 7.64 12.26
N VAL A 216 -5.83 6.41 11.96
CA VAL A 216 -6.31 5.21 12.67
C VAL A 216 -5.79 5.19 14.10
N LEU A 217 -4.49 5.42 14.29
CA LEU A 217 -3.85 5.43 15.62
C LEU A 217 -4.34 6.58 16.50
N GLU A 218 -4.46 7.80 15.95
CA GLU A 218 -4.92 8.99 16.68
C GLU A 218 -6.38 8.87 17.14
N ASN A 219 -7.22 8.16 16.39
CA ASN A 219 -8.59 7.81 16.80
C ASN A 219 -8.65 6.58 17.75
N GLY A 220 -7.52 6.09 18.24
CA GLY A 220 -7.43 5.03 19.27
C GLY A 220 -7.64 3.60 18.76
N TYR A 221 -7.71 3.40 17.45
CA TYR A 221 -7.81 2.07 16.85
C TYR A 221 -6.44 1.38 16.79
N LYS A 222 -6.44 0.04 16.83
CA LYS A 222 -5.20 -0.74 16.82
C LYS A 222 -4.87 -1.29 15.44
N MET A 223 -3.57 -1.34 15.17
CA MET A 223 -2.98 -1.81 13.92
C MET A 223 -2.02 -2.96 14.22
N LYS A 224 -2.24 -4.13 13.64
CA LYS A 224 -1.34 -5.29 13.78
C LYS A 224 -0.18 -5.19 12.79
N VAL A 225 1.04 -5.48 13.23
CA VAL A 225 2.24 -5.40 12.38
C VAL A 225 2.94 -6.75 12.34
N ILE A 226 3.13 -7.29 11.14
CA ILE A 226 4.00 -8.45 10.90
C ILE A 226 5.40 -7.98 10.52
N LYS A 227 6.43 -8.75 10.91
CA LYS A 227 7.80 -8.57 10.43
C LYS A 227 8.07 -9.58 9.33
N VAL A 228 8.56 -9.12 8.19
CA VAL A 228 8.88 -9.97 7.02
C VAL A 228 10.34 -9.76 6.62
N ASN A 229 10.92 -10.76 5.95
CA ASN A 229 12.27 -10.66 5.40
C ASN A 229 12.20 -10.35 3.89
N HIS A 230 11.75 -9.13 3.59
CA HIS A 230 11.50 -8.66 2.23
C HIS A 230 12.48 -7.53 1.87
N GLU A 231 13.04 -7.57 0.67
CA GLU A 231 13.82 -6.46 0.12
C GLU A 231 12.87 -5.45 -0.54
N ALA A 232 12.71 -4.28 0.07
CA ALA A 232 11.77 -3.25 -0.38
C ALA A 232 12.29 -2.51 -1.63
N HIS A 233 12.03 -3.08 -2.80
CA HIS A 233 12.41 -2.57 -4.13
C HIS A 233 11.30 -1.72 -4.79
N GLY A 234 10.69 -0.80 -4.04
CA GLY A 234 9.65 0.11 -4.56
C GLY A 234 10.16 1.03 -5.69
N VAL A 235 9.27 1.38 -6.63
CA VAL A 235 9.55 2.28 -7.77
C VAL A 235 9.39 3.75 -7.35
N ASP A 236 10.24 4.25 -6.46
CA ASP A 236 10.12 5.63 -5.95
C ASP A 236 10.66 6.69 -6.95
N ALA A 237 11.58 6.30 -7.86
CA ALA A 237 12.14 7.19 -8.87
C ALA A 237 12.28 6.50 -10.26
N PRO A 238 12.33 7.26 -11.38
CA PRO A 238 12.54 6.69 -12.72
C PRO A 238 13.78 5.80 -12.83
N GLU A 239 14.82 6.09 -12.06
CA GLU A 239 16.08 5.32 -12.00
C GLU A 239 15.93 3.95 -11.31
N ASP A 240 14.81 3.68 -10.63
CA ASP A 240 14.55 2.38 -9.99
C ASP A 240 13.98 1.35 -10.98
N VAL A 241 13.39 1.79 -12.09
CA VAL A 241 12.86 0.90 -13.14
C VAL A 241 13.97 -0.01 -13.69
N GLU A 242 15.15 0.53 -14.04
CA GLU A 242 16.29 -0.27 -14.53
C GLU A 242 16.85 -1.25 -13.49
N LYS A 243 16.67 -0.97 -12.19
CA LYS A 243 17.08 -1.87 -11.10
C LYS A 243 16.12 -3.03 -10.99
N ILE A 244 14.82 -2.75 -11.08
CA ILE A 244 13.74 -3.74 -11.00
C ILE A 244 13.75 -4.64 -12.22
N GLU A 245 13.86 -4.11 -13.45
CA GLU A 245 13.98 -4.92 -14.66
C GLU A 245 15.17 -5.90 -14.61
N ARG A 246 16.32 -5.43 -14.10
CA ARG A 246 17.51 -6.27 -13.90
C ARG A 246 17.30 -7.36 -12.86
N PHE A 247 16.75 -7.01 -11.70
CA PHE A 247 16.43 -7.93 -10.62
C PHE A 247 15.39 -8.99 -11.04
N MET A 248 14.41 -8.59 -11.85
CA MET A 248 13.44 -9.50 -12.45
C MET A 248 14.10 -10.50 -13.40
N HIS A 249 15.02 -10.03 -14.26
CA HIS A 249 15.74 -10.91 -15.18
C HIS A 249 16.66 -11.89 -14.42
N GLU A 250 17.35 -11.43 -13.37
CA GLU A 250 18.18 -12.28 -12.51
C GLU A 250 17.38 -13.36 -11.74
N ARG A 251 16.08 -13.12 -11.46
CA ARG A 251 15.19 -14.07 -10.78
C ARG A 251 14.28 -14.89 -11.72
N ASN A 252 14.46 -14.82 -13.03
CA ASN A 252 13.57 -15.43 -14.05
C ASN A 252 12.08 -15.03 -13.87
N LEU A 253 11.84 -13.77 -13.52
CA LEU A 253 10.49 -13.18 -13.40
C LEU A 253 10.07 -12.39 -14.67
N SER A 254 10.84 -12.54 -15.75
CA SER A 254 10.69 -11.87 -17.06
C SER A 254 9.98 -12.72 -18.10
#